data_AF-A0AAW8THG7-F1
#
_entry.id   AF-A0AAW8THG7-F1
#
_cell.length_a   1.000
_cell.length_b   1.000
_cell.length_c   1.000
_cell.angle_alpha   90.00
_cell.angle_beta   90.00
_cell.angle_gamma   90.00
#
_symmetry.space_group_name_H-M   'P 1'
#
loop_
_entity.id
_entity.type
_entity.pdbx_description
1 polymer ?
#
loop_
_entity_poly.entity_id
_entity_poly.type
_entity_poly.pdbx_seq_one_letter_code
_entity_poly.pdbx_strand_id
1 'polypeptide(L)'
;MTNHTPQVFKSQLAKINDTYMPQIETQLRGNGIHMTEYQRTVVINAISSINEMLVKEALSIGDIDQSNITQTLMNVAALQLNAAATPREVYFIKRNQKNKDGNKIQVIEMGIEGDGNDAILSRFGRNIKTVHRHWEVRKGDEFTYPGYAGLEVTPPTWLPKGEGEVIRVVYPIEYNDGQVEYFISEREDVKSNLLAHMYNNLMWDSKKVDKKAKIKEFAENHSLDEILNSEDMQTLGNISPAWKEPQSREAMIVRKMRNRIVKKIPKDFSNAYIQSVVESVEDDFAARQYSRKEAEIIEEINGNANKEILDPELIEEERPSNVNEDGEIQETVFDETDVSTADVEDADPYA
;
A
#
# COMPACT_ATOMS: atom_id res chain seq x y z
N MET A 1 8.27 -12.33 61.72
CA MET A 1 9.22 -12.07 60.62
C MET A 1 8.41 -11.55 59.45
N THR A 2 8.43 -10.24 59.21
CA THR A 2 7.77 -9.64 58.05
C THR A 2 8.64 -9.92 56.83
N ASN A 3 8.11 -10.71 55.89
CA ASN A 3 8.74 -10.94 54.59
C ASN A 3 8.75 -9.62 53.82
N HIS A 4 9.82 -8.84 53.97
CA HIS A 4 10.15 -7.77 53.03
C HIS A 4 10.80 -8.42 51.82
N THR A 5 9.98 -8.78 50.83
CA THR A 5 10.45 -9.08 49.49
C THR A 5 11.24 -7.85 49.00
N PRO A 6 12.52 -7.97 48.62
CA PRO A 6 13.31 -6.83 48.17
C PRO A 6 12.64 -6.20 46.95
N GLN A 7 12.39 -4.89 47.04
CA GLN A 7 11.76 -4.13 45.97
C GLN A 7 12.74 -4.06 44.79
N VAL A 8 12.49 -4.86 43.75
CA VAL A 8 13.33 -4.86 42.55
C VAL A 8 13.09 -3.55 41.80
N PHE A 9 14.08 -2.66 41.80
CA PHE A 9 14.03 -1.42 41.04
C PHE A 9 14.05 -1.74 39.54
N LYS A 10 12.91 -1.57 38.89
CA LYS A 10 12.75 -1.72 37.44
C LYS A 10 12.90 -0.38 36.75
N SER A 11 13.63 -0.37 35.63
CA SER A 11 13.68 0.79 34.74
C SER A 11 12.27 1.12 34.22
N GLN A 12 12.06 2.37 33.78
CA GLN A 12 10.77 2.77 33.19
C GLN A 12 10.40 1.87 31.99
N LEU A 13 11.38 1.57 31.14
CA LEU A 13 11.20 0.67 29.99
C LEU A 13 10.82 -0.75 30.43
N ALA A 14 11.42 -1.29 31.50
CA ALA A 14 11.07 -2.60 32.02
C ALA A 14 9.62 -2.64 32.53
N LYS A 15 9.16 -1.57 33.20
CA LYS A 15 7.75 -1.46 33.64
C LYS A 15 6.78 -1.43 32.46
N ILE A 16 7.14 -0.73 31.39
CA ILE A 16 6.34 -0.66 30.17
C ILE A 16 6.25 -2.06 29.53
N ASN A 17 7.39 -2.74 29.36
CA ASN A 17 7.43 -4.10 28.82
C ASN A 17 6.58 -5.08 29.64
N ASP A 18 6.70 -5.05 30.97
CA ASP A 18 5.93 -5.90 31.88
C ASP A 18 4.42 -5.64 31.80
N THR A 19 4.01 -4.46 31.35
CA THR A 19 2.59 -4.08 31.21
C THR A 19 2.01 -4.58 29.89
N TYR A 20 2.67 -4.29 28.76
CA TYR A 20 2.11 -4.57 27.43
C TYR A 20 2.40 -5.98 26.94
N MET A 21 3.57 -6.56 27.23
CA MET A 21 3.95 -7.86 26.68
C MET A 21 2.93 -8.97 27.03
N PRO A 22 2.47 -9.12 28.30
CA PRO A 22 1.47 -10.14 28.63
C PRO A 22 0.11 -9.91 27.95
N GLN A 23 -0.26 -8.65 27.71
CA GLN A 23 -1.50 -8.29 27.02
C GLN A 23 -1.42 -8.68 25.54
N ILE A 24 -0.33 -8.32 24.87
CA ILE A 24 -0.08 -8.64 23.46
C ILE A 24 -0.06 -10.16 23.26
N GLU A 25 0.66 -10.90 24.10
CA GLU A 25 0.70 -12.37 24.04
C GLU A 25 -0.67 -13.00 24.20
N THR A 26 -1.47 -12.48 25.14
CA THR A 26 -2.82 -13.02 25.40
C THR A 26 -3.75 -12.75 24.22
N GLN A 27 -3.71 -11.54 23.65
CA GLN A 27 -4.56 -11.18 22.52
C GLN A 27 -4.14 -11.90 21.23
N LEU A 28 -2.83 -12.01 20.95
CA LEU A 28 -2.34 -12.77 19.79
C LEU A 28 -2.66 -14.26 19.92
N ARG A 29 -2.52 -14.84 21.11
CA ARG A 29 -2.94 -16.23 21.37
C ARG A 29 -4.44 -16.42 21.11
N GLY A 30 -5.27 -15.44 21.48
CA GLY A 30 -6.71 -15.44 21.16
C GLY A 30 -7.01 -15.45 19.65
N ASN A 31 -6.09 -14.91 18.85
CA ASN A 31 -6.14 -14.93 17.38
C ASN A 31 -5.38 -16.12 16.75
N GLY A 32 -5.03 -17.13 17.56
CA GLY A 32 -4.32 -18.33 17.09
C GLY A 32 -2.82 -18.12 16.81
N ILE A 33 -2.23 -17.02 17.27
CA ILE A 33 -0.82 -16.68 17.07
C ILE A 33 -0.06 -16.86 18.38
N HIS A 34 0.83 -17.86 18.41
CA HIS A 34 1.76 -18.05 19.52
C HIS A 34 3.05 -17.28 19.25
N MET A 35 3.33 -16.25 20.05
CA MET A 35 4.53 -15.43 19.87
C MET A 35 5.81 -16.25 20.04
N THR A 36 6.65 -16.20 19.01
CA THR A 36 8.03 -16.69 19.05
C THR A 36 8.93 -15.74 19.86
N GLU A 37 10.11 -16.21 20.24
CA GLU A 37 11.15 -15.37 20.88
C GLU A 37 11.52 -14.16 20.02
N TYR A 38 11.56 -14.34 18.70
CA TYR A 38 11.82 -13.24 17.77
C TYR A 38 10.71 -12.18 17.83
N GLN A 39 9.44 -12.58 17.82
CA GLN A 39 8.32 -11.64 17.93
C GLN A 39 8.33 -10.88 19.26
N ARG A 40 8.75 -11.51 20.37
CA ARG A 40 8.94 -10.83 21.66
C ARG A 40 10.02 -9.75 21.56
N THR A 41 11.15 -10.07 20.94
CA THR A 41 12.25 -9.11 20.75
C THR A 41 11.83 -7.94 19.87
N VAL A 42 11.09 -8.22 18.79
CA VAL A 42 10.54 -7.20 17.89
C VAL A 42 9.62 -6.21 18.64
N VAL A 43 8.75 -6.72 19.52
CA VAL A 43 7.88 -5.86 20.36
C VAL A 43 8.71 -5.01 21.33
N ILE A 44 9.73 -5.57 21.98
CA ILE A 44 10.61 -4.82 22.89
C ILE A 44 11.32 -3.68 22.14
N ASN A 45 11.81 -3.96 20.92
CA ASN A 45 12.46 -2.96 20.08
C ASN A 45 11.47 -1.85 19.65
N ALA A 46 10.22 -2.22 19.33
CA ALA A 46 9.16 -1.26 19.02
C ALA A 46 8.83 -0.37 20.23
N ILE A 47 8.65 -0.94 21.42
CA ILE A 47 8.41 -0.19 22.67
C ILE A 47 9.56 0.80 22.92
N SER A 48 10.80 0.35 22.75
CA SER A 48 11.98 1.20 22.94
C SER A 48 11.98 2.37 21.95
N SER A 49 11.72 2.11 20.66
CA SER A 49 11.65 3.15 19.63
C SER A 49 10.51 4.14 19.87
N ILE A 50 9.33 3.68 20.30
CA ILE A 50 8.19 4.55 20.64
C ILE A 50 8.55 5.42 21.85
N ASN A 51 9.12 4.82 22.90
CA ASN A 51 9.49 5.55 24.10
C ASN A 51 10.54 6.63 23.82
N GLU A 52 11.57 6.34 23.01
CA GLU A 52 12.55 7.33 22.58
C GLU A 52 11.92 8.51 21.81
N MET A 53 10.95 8.22 20.93
CA MET A 53 10.20 9.26 20.22
C MET A 53 9.41 10.13 21.18
N LEU A 54 8.69 9.54 22.14
CA LEU A 54 7.88 10.29 23.11
C LEU A 54 8.74 11.14 24.05
N VAL A 55 9.86 10.60 24.55
CA VAL A 55 10.78 11.33 25.42
C VAL A 55 11.36 12.58 24.73
N LYS A 56 11.66 12.51 23.43
CA LYS A 56 12.11 13.67 22.64
C LYS A 56 11.07 14.79 22.58
N GLU A 57 9.80 14.46 22.72
CA GLU A 57 8.68 15.40 22.74
C GLU A 57 8.20 15.72 24.16
N ALA A 58 8.95 15.32 25.19
CA ALA A 58 8.59 15.46 26.60
C ALA A 58 7.24 14.81 26.97
N LEU A 59 6.90 13.71 26.29
CA LEU A 59 5.72 12.89 26.54
C LEU A 59 6.11 11.55 27.15
N SER A 60 5.17 10.94 27.84
CA SER A 60 5.26 9.58 28.34
C SER A 60 4.30 8.65 27.59
N ILE A 61 4.51 7.34 27.70
CA ILE A 61 3.62 6.37 27.08
C ILE A 61 2.19 6.43 27.66
N GLY A 62 2.02 6.96 28.88
CA GLY A 62 0.71 7.13 29.51
C GLY A 62 -0.11 8.28 28.92
N ASP A 63 0.54 9.21 28.20
CA ASP A 63 -0.13 10.35 27.56
C ASP A 63 -0.77 9.99 26.20
N ILE A 64 -0.48 8.78 25.72
CA ILE A 64 -0.95 8.26 24.44
C ILE A 64 -2.10 7.28 24.66
N ASP A 65 -3.00 7.15 23.68
CA ASP A 65 -4.06 6.16 23.72
C ASP A 65 -3.51 4.73 23.87
N GLN A 66 -3.85 4.09 24.99
CA GLN A 66 -3.30 2.80 25.40
C GLN A 66 -3.76 1.65 24.50
N SER A 67 -5.01 1.74 24.01
CA SER A 67 -5.59 0.76 23.09
C SER A 67 -4.85 0.80 21.75
N ASN A 68 -4.60 2.00 21.22
CA ASN A 68 -3.82 2.20 20.00
C ASN A 68 -2.38 1.72 20.12
N ILE A 69 -1.70 1.96 21.25
CA ILE A 69 -0.35 1.41 21.48
C ILE A 69 -0.38 -0.11 21.45
N THR A 70 -1.33 -0.72 22.16
CA THR A 70 -1.46 -2.18 22.22
C THR A 70 -1.69 -2.76 20.82
N GLN A 71 -2.63 -2.20 20.05
CA GLN A 71 -2.88 -2.62 18.67
C GLN A 71 -1.64 -2.43 17.78
N THR A 72 -0.94 -1.30 17.92
CA THR A 72 0.27 -1.01 17.14
C THR A 72 1.35 -2.06 17.42
N LEU A 73 1.59 -2.39 18.69
CA LEU A 73 2.57 -3.40 19.08
C LEU A 73 2.15 -4.81 18.63
N MET A 74 0.84 -5.13 18.65
CA MET A 74 0.34 -6.37 18.07
C MET A 74 0.60 -6.44 16.56
N ASN A 75 0.40 -5.34 15.83
CA ASN A 75 0.68 -5.28 14.39
C ASN A 75 2.18 -5.51 14.11
N VAL A 76 3.05 -4.87 14.89
CA VAL A 76 4.52 -5.08 14.81
C VAL A 76 4.87 -6.55 15.06
N ALA A 77 4.28 -7.17 16.09
CA ALA A 77 4.50 -8.59 16.40
C ALA A 77 3.99 -9.52 15.28
N ALA A 78 2.81 -9.24 14.74
CA ALA A 78 2.18 -10.04 13.70
C ALA A 78 2.99 -10.03 12.40
N LEU A 79 3.46 -8.84 11.97
CA LEU A 79 4.29 -8.66 10.78
C LEU A 79 5.78 -8.96 11.03
N GLN A 80 6.16 -9.14 12.30
CA GLN A 80 7.51 -9.36 12.78
C GLN A 80 8.51 -8.27 12.36
N LEU A 81 8.05 -7.02 12.24
CA LEU A 81 8.83 -5.90 11.74
C LEU A 81 9.72 -5.28 12.81
N ASN A 82 11.03 -5.35 12.64
CA ASN A 82 11.99 -4.91 13.65
C ASN A 82 12.37 -3.43 13.51
N ALA A 83 12.00 -2.62 14.52
CA ALA A 83 12.34 -1.20 14.60
C ALA A 83 13.85 -0.93 14.81
N ALA A 84 14.61 -1.93 15.28
CA ALA A 84 16.06 -1.83 15.51
C ALA A 84 16.89 -2.44 14.37
N ALA A 85 16.26 -2.95 13.31
CA ALA A 85 16.98 -3.45 12.14
C ALA A 85 17.75 -2.32 11.43
N THR A 86 18.80 -2.68 10.69
CA THR A 86 19.55 -1.76 9.83
C THR A 86 19.62 -2.33 8.41
N PRO A 87 18.90 -1.76 7.43
CA PRO A 87 17.92 -0.66 7.54
C PRO A 87 16.71 -1.00 8.44
N ARG A 88 16.05 0.01 9.00
CA ARG A 88 14.85 -0.19 9.83
C ARG A 88 13.72 -0.80 9.00
N GLU A 89 12.91 -1.66 9.62
CA GLU A 89 11.76 -2.28 8.96
C GLU A 89 10.45 -1.50 9.23
N VAL A 90 10.40 -0.70 10.29
CA VAL A 90 9.20 0.01 10.75
C VAL A 90 9.55 1.33 11.44
N TYR A 91 8.73 2.34 11.19
CA TYR A 91 8.77 3.63 11.88
C TYR A 91 7.46 3.89 12.63
N PHE A 92 7.55 4.80 13.60
CA PHE A 92 6.42 5.28 14.37
C PHE A 92 6.36 6.80 14.28
N ILE A 93 5.15 7.35 14.15
CA ILE A 93 4.90 8.78 14.24
C ILE A 93 3.76 9.05 15.21
N LYS A 94 3.88 10.14 15.97
CA LYS A 94 2.78 10.66 16.77
C LYS A 94 1.76 11.36 15.85
N ARG A 95 0.47 11.11 16.11
CA ARG A 95 -0.65 11.82 15.46
C ARG A 95 -1.64 12.31 16.51
N ASN A 96 -2.33 13.39 16.17
CA ASN A 96 -3.51 13.83 16.89
C ASN A 96 -4.75 13.34 16.13
N GLN A 97 -5.64 12.64 16.82
CA GLN A 97 -6.94 12.20 16.29
C GLN A 97 -8.07 12.70 17.18
N LYS A 98 -9.28 12.80 16.63
CA LYS A 98 -10.48 13.05 17.43
C LYS A 98 -11.12 11.71 17.76
N ASN A 99 -11.44 11.47 19.03
CA ASN A 99 -12.24 10.31 19.40
C ASN A 99 -13.72 10.53 18.99
N LYS A 100 -14.58 9.53 19.21
CA LYS A 100 -16.02 9.60 18.89
C LYS A 100 -16.74 10.76 19.59
N ASP A 101 -16.23 11.21 20.74
CA ASP A 101 -16.77 12.31 21.54
C ASP A 101 -16.21 13.68 21.12
N GLY A 102 -15.37 13.74 20.08
CA GLY A 102 -14.74 14.97 19.57
C GLY A 102 -13.50 15.43 20.35
N ASN A 103 -13.10 14.71 21.41
CA ASN A 103 -11.89 15.01 22.18
C ASN A 103 -10.63 14.65 21.39
N LYS A 104 -9.62 15.52 21.48
CA LYS A 104 -8.31 15.27 20.87
C LYS A 104 -7.56 14.23 21.71
N ILE A 105 -7.27 13.09 21.09
CA ILE A 105 -6.41 12.05 21.64
C ILE A 105 -5.12 11.97 20.85
N GLN A 106 -4.04 11.61 21.53
CA GLN A 106 -2.75 11.34 20.90
C GLN A 106 -2.64 9.84 20.62
N VAL A 107 -2.23 9.50 19.41
CA VAL A 107 -2.08 8.11 18.95
C VAL A 107 -0.74 7.94 18.26
N ILE A 108 -0.26 6.71 18.20
CA ILE A 108 0.86 6.28 17.38
C ILE A 108 0.32 5.71 16.06
N GLU A 109 0.88 6.18 14.96
CA GLU A 109 0.74 5.57 13.63
C GLU A 109 2.05 4.84 13.30
N MET A 110 1.91 3.59 12.87
CA MET A 110 3.00 2.76 12.39
C MET A 110 3.06 2.82 10.87
N GLY A 111 4.27 2.86 10.30
CA GLY A 111 4.45 2.66 8.87
C GLY A 111 5.65 1.77 8.57
N ILE A 112 5.58 1.08 7.44
CA ILE A 112 6.68 0.24 6.95
C ILE A 112 7.73 1.14 6.31
N GLU A 113 9.00 0.98 6.71
CA GLU A 113 10.13 1.68 6.11
C GLU A 113 11.29 0.74 5.78
N GLY A 114 12.33 1.30 5.16
CA GLY A 114 13.55 0.58 4.78
C GLY A 114 13.24 -0.74 4.09
N ASP A 115 13.69 -1.83 4.71
CA ASP A 115 13.58 -3.20 4.20
C ASP A 115 12.35 -3.95 4.75
N GLY A 116 11.40 -3.27 5.38
CA GLY A 116 10.24 -3.91 6.00
C GLY A 116 9.35 -4.68 5.02
N ASN A 117 9.19 -4.20 3.78
CA ASN A 117 8.43 -4.93 2.75
C ASN A 117 9.17 -6.20 2.31
N ASP A 118 10.48 -6.12 2.11
CA ASP A 118 11.33 -7.27 1.82
C ASP A 118 11.29 -8.30 2.94
N ALA A 119 11.27 -7.84 4.19
CA ALA A 119 11.18 -8.69 5.36
C ALA A 119 9.81 -9.40 5.44
N ILE A 120 8.72 -8.70 5.09
CA ILE A 120 7.39 -9.32 4.94
C ILE A 120 7.42 -10.38 3.83
N LEU A 121 8.00 -10.07 2.66
CA LEU A 121 8.09 -11.01 1.55
C LEU A 121 8.89 -12.27 1.92
N SER A 122 10.01 -12.09 2.60
CA SER A 122 10.88 -13.18 3.03
C SER A 122 10.21 -14.09 4.05
N ARG A 123 9.36 -13.53 4.92
CA ARG A 123 8.66 -14.27 5.99
C ARG A 123 7.36 -14.92 5.52
N PHE A 124 6.60 -14.24 4.67
CA PHE A 124 5.22 -14.59 4.32
C PHE A 124 5.03 -14.81 2.82
N GLY A 125 6.09 -14.84 2.01
CA GLY A 125 5.99 -15.09 0.58
C GLY A 125 5.44 -16.49 0.28
N ARG A 126 4.42 -16.58 -0.57
CA ARG A 126 3.79 -17.86 -0.89
C ARG A 126 4.76 -18.76 -1.65
N ASN A 127 5.07 -19.92 -1.07
CA ASN A 127 6.04 -20.89 -1.62
C ASN A 127 7.45 -20.33 -1.83
N ILE A 128 7.80 -19.20 -1.22
CA ILE A 128 9.14 -18.62 -1.34
C ILE A 128 10.08 -19.37 -0.41
N LYS A 129 11.19 -19.82 -0.96
CA LYS A 129 12.30 -20.40 -0.21
C LYS A 129 13.30 -19.32 0.18
N THR A 130 13.66 -18.43 -0.75
CA THR A 130 14.65 -17.37 -0.50
C THR A 130 14.40 -16.17 -1.40
N VAL A 131 14.37 -14.98 -0.78
CA VAL A 131 14.45 -13.70 -1.47
C VAL A 131 15.93 -13.33 -1.59
N HIS A 132 16.48 -13.38 -2.80
CA HIS A 132 17.89 -13.06 -3.02
C HIS A 132 18.12 -11.54 -3.03
N ARG A 133 19.37 -11.13 -2.86
CA ARG A 133 19.75 -9.72 -2.94
C ARG A 133 19.37 -9.14 -4.30
N HIS A 134 18.71 -8.00 -4.29
CA HIS A 134 18.30 -7.31 -5.51
C HIS A 134 19.49 -6.73 -6.28
N TRP A 135 19.31 -6.57 -7.58
CA TRP A 135 20.25 -5.91 -8.47
C TRP A 135 19.79 -4.47 -8.70
N GLU A 136 20.75 -3.54 -8.76
CA GLU A 136 20.51 -2.13 -9.07
C GLU A 136 21.16 -1.84 -10.42
N VAL A 137 20.43 -2.09 -11.50
CA VAL A 137 20.93 -1.96 -12.86
C VAL A 137 20.94 -0.47 -13.22
N ARG A 138 22.14 0.04 -13.51
CA ARG A 138 22.36 1.45 -13.86
C ARG A 138 22.28 1.66 -15.36
N LYS A 139 22.06 2.91 -15.76
CA LYS A 139 21.91 3.32 -17.18
C LYS A 139 23.07 2.90 -18.07
N GLY A 140 24.29 2.90 -17.55
CA GLY A 140 25.49 2.47 -18.29
C GLY A 140 25.72 0.96 -18.32
N ASP A 141 25.00 0.18 -17.52
CA ASP A 141 25.23 -1.26 -17.39
C ASP A 141 24.70 -2.02 -18.61
N GLU A 142 25.29 -3.18 -18.91
CA GLU A 142 24.74 -4.11 -19.90
C GLU A 142 23.77 -5.04 -19.19
N PHE A 143 22.53 -5.06 -19.67
CA PHE A 143 21.46 -5.86 -19.09
C PHE A 143 20.58 -6.48 -20.15
N THR A 144 20.28 -7.77 -20.00
CA THR A 144 19.29 -8.48 -20.83
C THR A 144 18.12 -8.90 -19.97
N TYR A 145 16.90 -8.73 -20.49
CA TYR A 145 15.69 -9.17 -19.81
C TYR A 145 15.59 -10.70 -19.79
N PRO A 146 14.86 -11.27 -18.81
CA PRO A 146 14.52 -12.68 -18.86
C PRO A 146 13.68 -12.99 -20.11
N GLY A 147 13.93 -14.16 -20.69
CA GLY A 147 13.12 -14.70 -21.77
C GLY A 147 12.10 -15.71 -21.22
N TYR A 148 10.91 -15.76 -21.80
CA TYR A 148 9.88 -16.75 -21.45
C TYR A 148 9.61 -17.63 -22.66
N ALA A 149 9.80 -18.94 -22.51
CA ALA A 149 9.46 -19.96 -23.49
C ALA A 149 8.55 -21.00 -22.83
N GLY A 150 7.26 -20.69 -22.75
CA GLY A 150 6.31 -21.50 -21.98
C GLY A 150 6.62 -21.46 -20.48
N LEU A 151 6.97 -22.61 -19.90
CA LEU A 151 7.38 -22.73 -18.49
C LEU A 151 8.89 -22.48 -18.28
N GLU A 152 9.68 -22.48 -19.35
CA GLU A 152 11.12 -22.22 -19.26
C GLU A 152 11.38 -20.73 -19.21
N VAL A 153 12.16 -20.31 -18.21
CA VAL A 153 12.60 -18.93 -18.04
C VAL A 153 14.10 -18.86 -18.26
N THR A 154 14.52 -18.12 -19.29
CA THR A 154 15.93 -17.78 -19.48
C THR A 154 16.28 -16.66 -18.51
N PRO A 155 17.28 -16.83 -17.63
CA PRO A 155 17.67 -15.80 -16.68
C PRO A 155 18.14 -14.50 -17.36
N PRO A 156 17.91 -13.34 -16.73
CA PRO A 156 18.53 -12.10 -17.16
C PRO A 156 20.05 -12.14 -16.96
N THR A 157 20.78 -11.35 -17.74
CA THR A 157 22.22 -11.11 -17.54
C THR A 157 22.46 -9.67 -17.13
N TRP A 158 23.46 -9.44 -16.29
CA TRP A 158 23.86 -8.11 -15.84
C TRP A 158 25.37 -8.01 -15.76
N LEU A 159 25.97 -7.07 -16.51
CA LEU A 159 27.37 -6.69 -16.38
C LEU A 159 27.46 -5.25 -15.83
N PRO A 160 27.81 -5.08 -14.55
CA PRO A 160 27.86 -3.76 -13.93
C PRO A 160 29.07 -2.97 -14.46
N LYS A 161 28.80 -1.77 -14.97
CA LYS A 161 29.80 -0.75 -15.29
C LYS A 161 29.84 0.34 -14.22
N GLY A 162 28.72 0.54 -13.51
CA GLY A 162 28.65 1.43 -12.34
C GLY A 162 28.37 2.89 -12.66
N GLU A 163 28.00 3.21 -13.90
CA GLU A 163 27.78 4.58 -14.37
C GLU A 163 26.30 4.94 -14.49
N GLY A 164 25.95 6.15 -14.05
CA GLY A 164 24.61 6.73 -14.18
C GLY A 164 23.63 6.34 -13.06
N GLU A 165 22.39 6.77 -13.24
CA GLU A 165 21.25 6.52 -12.35
C GLU A 165 20.78 5.06 -12.44
N VAL A 166 20.14 4.58 -11.37
CA VAL A 166 19.51 3.26 -11.35
C VAL A 166 18.23 3.33 -12.15
N ILE A 167 18.17 2.56 -13.23
CA ILE A 167 17.02 2.54 -14.15
C ILE A 167 16.14 1.32 -13.95
N ARG A 168 16.66 0.25 -13.32
CA ARG A 168 15.90 -0.96 -13.01
C ARG A 168 16.35 -1.59 -11.71
N VAL A 169 15.40 -2.21 -11.03
CA VAL A 169 15.66 -3.11 -9.90
C VAL A 169 15.19 -4.51 -10.27
N VAL A 170 16.01 -5.52 -10.00
CA VAL A 170 15.72 -6.93 -10.30
C VAL A 170 15.78 -7.74 -9.01
N TYR A 171 14.74 -8.51 -8.71
CA TYR A 171 14.72 -9.48 -7.62
C TYR A 171 14.71 -10.90 -8.17
N PRO A 172 15.76 -11.69 -7.89
CA PRO A 172 15.69 -13.13 -8.01
C PRO A 172 14.95 -13.71 -6.80
N ILE A 173 13.88 -14.44 -7.04
CA ILE A 173 13.08 -15.12 -6.01
C ILE A 173 13.16 -16.62 -6.27
N GLU A 174 13.69 -17.35 -5.30
CA GLU A 174 13.75 -18.81 -5.34
C GLU A 174 12.54 -19.38 -4.60
N TYR A 175 11.79 -20.25 -5.28
CA TYR A 175 10.64 -20.96 -4.74
C TYR A 175 11.03 -22.33 -4.18
N ASN A 176 10.12 -22.93 -3.41
CA ASN A 176 10.35 -24.22 -2.75
C ASN A 176 10.54 -25.40 -3.72
N ASP A 177 10.07 -25.28 -4.95
CA ASP A 177 10.27 -26.25 -6.03
C ASP A 177 11.63 -26.10 -6.75
N GLY A 178 12.41 -25.08 -6.38
CA GLY A 178 13.71 -24.76 -6.98
C GLY A 178 13.63 -23.84 -8.20
N GLN A 179 12.44 -23.43 -8.64
CA GLN A 179 12.28 -22.43 -9.68
C GLN A 179 12.80 -21.07 -9.19
N VAL A 180 13.50 -20.34 -10.06
CA VAL A 180 13.90 -18.95 -9.80
C VAL A 180 13.18 -18.04 -10.79
N GLU A 181 12.39 -17.11 -10.26
CA GLU A 181 11.77 -16.06 -11.06
C GLU A 181 12.46 -14.71 -10.83
N TYR A 182 12.45 -13.86 -11.86
CA TYR A 182 13.10 -12.56 -11.86
C TYR A 182 12.05 -11.46 -11.98
N PHE A 183 11.76 -10.79 -10.87
CA PHE A 183 10.82 -9.67 -10.86
C PHE A 183 11.56 -8.36 -11.10
N ILE A 184 11.06 -7.57 -12.05
CA ILE A 184 11.69 -6.33 -12.46
C ILE A 184 10.72 -5.15 -12.23
N SER A 185 11.25 -4.03 -11.77
CA SER A 185 10.59 -2.73 -11.80
C SER A 185 11.51 -1.73 -12.49
N GLU A 186 10.91 -0.87 -13.28
CA GLU A 186 11.63 0.20 -13.96
C GLU A 186 11.56 1.49 -13.16
N ARG A 187 12.47 2.41 -13.45
CA ARG A 187 12.49 3.74 -12.83
C ARG A 187 11.20 4.50 -13.10
N GLU A 188 10.75 4.50 -14.35
CA GLU A 188 9.57 5.28 -14.77
C GLU A 188 8.28 4.82 -14.08
N ASP A 189 8.19 3.56 -13.67
CA ASP A 189 7.07 3.02 -12.89
C ASP A 189 6.82 3.80 -11.58
N VAL A 190 7.86 4.43 -11.02
CA VAL A 190 7.77 5.21 -9.78
C VAL A 190 6.95 6.49 -9.96
N LYS A 191 6.77 6.97 -11.19
CA LYS A 191 5.96 8.17 -11.50
C LYS A 191 4.55 8.10 -10.92
N SER A 192 3.88 6.97 -11.08
CA SER A 192 2.55 6.71 -10.48
C SER A 192 2.53 6.94 -8.96
N ASN A 193 3.58 6.51 -8.26
CA ASN A 193 3.72 6.71 -6.82
C ASN A 193 3.96 8.19 -6.49
N LEU A 194 4.84 8.87 -7.23
CA LEU A 194 5.14 10.28 -7.03
C LEU A 194 3.89 11.15 -7.16
N LEU A 195 3.09 10.94 -8.22
CA LEU A 195 1.86 11.69 -8.45
C LEU A 195 0.85 11.49 -7.31
N ALA A 196 0.70 10.25 -6.83
CA ALA A 196 -0.13 9.95 -5.66
C ALA A 196 0.34 10.72 -4.40
N HIS A 197 1.65 10.80 -4.17
CA HIS A 197 2.22 11.60 -3.07
C HIS A 197 1.89 13.09 -3.23
N MET A 198 2.10 13.65 -4.43
CA MET A 198 1.79 15.05 -4.71
C MET A 198 0.31 15.37 -4.47
N TYR A 199 -0.60 14.50 -4.92
CA TYR A 199 -2.04 14.69 -4.75
C TYR A 199 -2.50 14.60 -3.29
N ASN A 200 -1.86 13.77 -2.48
CA ASN A 200 -2.14 13.69 -1.04
C ASN A 200 -1.70 14.94 -0.30
N ASN A 201 -0.54 15.50 -0.65
CA ASN A 201 -0.05 16.72 -0.02
C ASN A 201 -0.98 17.92 -0.26
N LEU A 202 -1.77 17.87 -1.33
CA LEU A 202 -2.76 18.87 -1.69
C LEU A 202 -4.15 18.64 -1.06
N MET A 203 -4.34 17.62 -0.24
CA MET A 203 -5.67 17.25 0.26
C MET A 203 -6.39 18.41 0.97
N TRP A 204 -5.65 19.20 1.74
CA TRP A 204 -6.17 20.34 2.52
C TRP A 204 -5.94 21.69 1.83
N ASP A 205 -5.48 21.67 0.57
CA ASP A 205 -5.24 22.87 -0.21
C ASP A 205 -6.55 23.36 -0.86
N SER A 206 -6.84 24.65 -0.73
CA SER A 206 -8.04 25.26 -1.32
C SER A 206 -8.04 25.23 -2.85
N LYS A 207 -6.85 25.22 -3.48
CA LYS A 207 -6.66 25.16 -4.94
C LYS A 207 -6.34 23.74 -5.43
N LYS A 208 -6.71 22.71 -4.65
CA LYS A 208 -6.37 21.30 -4.95
C LYS A 208 -6.81 20.85 -6.35
N VAL A 209 -7.95 21.32 -6.85
CA VAL A 209 -8.49 20.92 -8.16
C VAL A 209 -7.58 21.44 -9.29
N ASP A 210 -7.33 22.74 -9.32
CA ASP A 210 -6.47 23.38 -10.34
C ASP A 210 -5.04 22.85 -10.30
N LYS A 211 -4.48 22.69 -9.10
CA LYS A 211 -3.12 22.16 -8.94
C LYS A 211 -3.01 20.72 -9.42
N LYS A 212 -3.98 19.86 -9.10
CA LYS A 212 -4.01 18.47 -9.58
C LYS A 212 -4.10 18.40 -11.10
N ALA A 213 -4.92 19.24 -11.73
CA ALA A 213 -5.05 19.30 -13.18
C ALA A 213 -3.71 19.66 -13.85
N LYS A 214 -3.03 20.71 -13.38
CA LYS A 214 -1.71 21.12 -13.89
C LYS A 214 -0.64 20.05 -13.72
N ILE A 215 -0.61 19.41 -12.56
CA ILE A 215 0.33 18.30 -12.29
C ILE A 215 0.05 17.13 -13.24
N LYS A 216 -1.23 16.79 -13.48
CA LYS A 216 -1.63 15.71 -14.38
C LYS A 216 -1.22 15.99 -15.82
N GLU A 217 -1.57 17.17 -16.33
CA GLU A 217 -1.25 17.59 -17.71
C GLU A 217 0.27 17.61 -17.95
N PHE A 218 1.04 18.13 -16.99
CA PHE A 218 2.49 18.11 -17.08
C PHE A 218 3.02 16.67 -17.06
N ALA A 219 2.52 15.83 -16.16
CA ALA A 219 2.98 14.46 -16.02
C ALA A 219 2.63 13.57 -17.21
N GLU A 220 1.58 13.83 -17.97
CA GLU A 220 1.25 13.03 -19.17
C GLU A 220 2.37 13.07 -20.22
N ASN A 221 3.10 14.18 -20.31
CA ASN A 221 4.11 14.42 -21.36
C ASN A 221 5.57 14.39 -20.87
N HIS A 222 5.81 14.20 -19.57
CA HIS A 222 7.15 14.26 -18.98
C HIS A 222 7.49 12.98 -18.20
N SER A 223 8.74 12.55 -18.26
CA SER A 223 9.30 11.46 -17.48
C SER A 223 9.34 11.75 -15.98
N LEU A 224 9.58 10.71 -15.17
CA LEU A 224 9.77 10.87 -13.72
C LEU A 224 10.83 11.92 -13.38
N ASP A 225 12.00 11.86 -14.02
CA ASP A 225 13.12 12.74 -13.70
C ASP A 225 12.85 14.19 -14.14
N GLU A 226 12.14 14.40 -15.25
CA GLU A 226 11.72 15.74 -15.68
C GLU A 226 10.73 16.38 -14.69
N ILE A 227 9.79 15.59 -14.15
CA ILE A 227 8.89 16.05 -13.09
C ILE A 227 9.68 16.40 -11.83
N LEU A 228 10.63 15.56 -11.44
CA LEU A 228 11.45 15.77 -10.24
C LEU A 228 12.43 16.95 -10.40
N ASN A 229 12.88 17.26 -11.61
CA ASN A 229 13.77 18.39 -11.87
C ASN A 229 13.02 19.73 -12.06
N SER A 230 11.71 19.71 -12.30
CA SER A 230 10.89 20.91 -12.47
C SER A 230 10.55 21.58 -11.13
N GLU A 231 11.16 22.73 -10.83
CA GLU A 231 10.90 23.50 -9.60
C GLU A 231 9.41 23.85 -9.42
N ASP A 232 8.72 24.14 -10.53
CA ASP A 232 7.28 24.40 -10.54
C ASP A 232 6.49 23.18 -10.04
N MET A 233 6.80 21.98 -10.54
CA MET A 233 6.14 20.76 -10.10
C MET A 233 6.48 20.41 -8.66
N GLN A 234 7.74 20.60 -8.25
CA GLN A 234 8.13 20.37 -6.86
C GLN A 234 7.32 21.24 -5.88
N THR A 235 7.08 22.50 -6.26
CA THR A 235 6.34 23.47 -5.46
C THR A 235 4.84 23.20 -5.52
N LEU A 236 4.29 22.92 -6.71
CA LEU A 236 2.88 22.61 -6.89
C LEU A 236 2.47 21.34 -6.13
N GLY A 237 3.32 20.31 -6.11
CA GLY A 237 3.06 19.04 -5.42
C GLY A 237 3.50 19.00 -3.96
N ASN A 238 4.07 20.09 -3.42
CA ASN A 238 4.63 20.16 -2.06
C ASN A 238 5.54 18.93 -1.74
N ILE A 239 6.42 18.54 -2.67
CA ILE A 239 7.20 17.31 -2.50
C ILE A 239 8.23 17.45 -1.37
N SER A 240 8.44 16.37 -0.61
CA SER A 240 9.38 16.37 0.53
C SER A 240 10.84 16.48 0.06
N PRO A 241 11.77 16.95 0.92
CA PRO A 241 13.20 17.03 0.61
C PRO A 241 13.84 15.72 0.13
N ALA A 242 13.32 14.57 0.58
CA ALA A 242 13.78 13.25 0.17
C ALA A 242 13.63 12.97 -1.35
N TRP A 243 12.83 13.75 -2.08
CA TRP A 243 12.72 13.69 -3.54
C TRP A 243 13.53 14.76 -4.26
N LYS A 244 14.10 15.74 -3.52
CA LYS A 244 14.80 16.90 -4.08
C LYS A 244 16.31 16.71 -4.11
N GLU A 245 16.88 16.25 -3.00
CA GLU A 245 18.31 16.07 -2.87
C GLU A 245 18.78 14.87 -3.72
N PRO A 246 19.81 14.99 -4.57
CA PRO A 246 20.17 13.93 -5.52
C PRO A 246 20.41 12.55 -4.90
N GLN A 247 21.13 12.48 -3.78
CA GLN A 247 21.41 11.20 -3.09
C GLN A 247 20.16 10.61 -2.45
N SER A 248 19.41 11.43 -1.69
CA SER A 248 18.17 11.03 -1.02
C SER A 248 17.09 10.61 -2.03
N ARG A 249 16.99 11.34 -3.16
CA ARG A 249 16.10 11.07 -4.29
C ARG A 249 16.36 9.70 -4.86
N GLU A 250 17.63 9.32 -5.02
CA GLU A 250 17.95 8.06 -5.65
C GLU A 250 17.67 6.86 -4.75
N ALA A 251 18.00 6.96 -3.46
CA ALA A 251 17.58 5.97 -2.47
C ALA A 251 16.03 5.85 -2.41
N MET A 252 15.32 6.97 -2.53
CA MET A 252 13.85 6.99 -2.55
C MET A 252 13.28 6.27 -3.77
N ILE A 253 13.82 6.52 -4.96
CA ILE A 253 13.39 5.89 -6.22
C ILE A 253 13.65 4.40 -6.19
N VAL A 254 14.86 3.97 -5.78
CA VAL A 254 15.19 2.54 -5.59
C VAL A 254 14.23 1.87 -4.62
N ARG A 255 13.95 2.49 -3.48
CA ARG A 255 12.97 1.98 -2.51
C ARG A 255 11.57 1.81 -3.12
N LYS A 256 11.11 2.78 -3.94
CA LYS A 256 9.79 2.68 -4.59
C LYS A 256 9.75 1.58 -5.65
N MET A 257 10.84 1.38 -6.41
CA MET A 257 10.96 0.24 -7.32
C MET A 257 10.90 -1.09 -6.57
N ARG A 258 11.66 -1.24 -5.48
CA ARG A 258 11.66 -2.44 -4.61
C ARG A 258 10.26 -2.74 -4.07
N ASN A 259 9.60 -1.74 -3.49
CA ASN A 259 8.24 -1.89 -2.96
C ASN A 259 7.22 -2.30 -4.04
N ARG A 260 7.35 -1.78 -5.26
CA ARG A 260 6.48 -2.13 -6.38
C ARG A 260 6.65 -3.60 -6.78
N ILE A 261 7.88 -4.12 -6.75
CA ILE A 261 8.16 -5.54 -7.00
C ILE A 261 7.54 -6.39 -5.91
N VAL A 262 7.87 -6.10 -4.65
CA VAL A 262 7.39 -6.89 -3.51
C VAL A 262 5.87 -7.00 -3.53
N LYS A 263 5.15 -5.91 -3.83
CA LYS A 263 3.67 -5.91 -3.91
C LYS A 263 3.10 -6.89 -4.92
N LYS A 264 3.78 -7.14 -6.05
CA LYS A 264 3.30 -8.07 -7.09
C LYS A 264 3.37 -9.53 -6.67
N ILE A 265 4.24 -9.86 -5.71
CA ILE A 265 4.50 -11.24 -5.33
C ILE A 265 3.46 -11.67 -4.28
N PRO A 266 2.76 -12.80 -4.48
CA PRO A 266 1.74 -13.26 -3.55
C PRO A 266 2.35 -13.63 -2.19
N LYS A 267 1.65 -13.25 -1.12
CA LYS A 267 1.97 -13.66 0.25
C LYS A 267 0.91 -14.65 0.75
N ASP A 268 1.33 -15.55 1.61
CA ASP A 268 0.47 -16.43 2.39
C ASP A 268 0.74 -16.17 3.88
N PHE A 269 -0.21 -15.50 4.52
CA PHE A 269 -0.13 -15.19 5.95
C PHE A 269 -0.68 -16.31 6.82
N SER A 270 -1.36 -17.30 6.24
CA SER A 270 -2.02 -18.45 6.88
C SER A 270 -2.99 -18.13 8.04
N ASN A 271 -3.14 -16.86 8.42
CA ASN A 271 -3.92 -16.37 9.54
C ASN A 271 -4.63 -15.07 9.13
N ALA A 272 -5.96 -15.03 9.28
CA ALA A 272 -6.80 -13.91 8.89
C ALA A 272 -6.48 -12.62 9.64
N TYR A 273 -6.04 -12.70 10.91
CA TYR A 273 -5.63 -11.52 11.67
C TYR A 273 -4.39 -10.88 11.02
N ILE A 274 -3.36 -11.66 10.70
CA ILE A 274 -2.15 -11.13 10.06
C ILE A 274 -2.50 -10.50 8.71
N GLN A 275 -3.35 -11.16 7.91
CA GLN A 275 -3.83 -10.58 6.65
C GLN A 275 -4.54 -9.24 6.87
N SER A 276 -5.46 -9.14 7.85
CA SER A 276 -6.13 -7.87 8.15
C SER A 276 -5.18 -6.77 8.61
N VAL A 277 -4.12 -7.14 9.35
CA VAL A 277 -3.06 -6.20 9.76
C VAL A 277 -2.32 -5.69 8.53
N VAL A 278 -1.93 -6.58 7.61
CA VAL A 278 -1.28 -6.21 6.35
C VAL A 278 -2.15 -5.26 5.57
N GLU A 279 -3.43 -5.57 5.36
CA GLU A 279 -4.37 -4.68 4.66
C GLU A 279 -4.46 -3.30 5.33
N SER A 280 -4.55 -3.24 6.66
CA SER A 280 -4.60 -1.97 7.41
C SER A 280 -3.32 -1.13 7.36
N VAL A 281 -2.16 -1.77 7.15
CA VAL A 281 -0.83 -1.13 7.17
C VAL A 281 -0.35 -0.82 5.75
N GLU A 282 -0.55 -1.76 4.83
CA GLU A 282 -0.30 -1.62 3.39
C GLU A 282 -1.30 -0.69 2.73
N ASP A 283 -2.39 -0.31 3.42
CA ASP A 283 -3.44 0.61 3.00
C ASP A 283 -2.86 1.85 2.33
N ASP A 284 -2.60 1.63 1.05
CA ASP A 284 -1.91 2.52 0.15
C ASP A 284 -2.94 3.54 -0.32
N PHE A 285 -2.45 4.59 -0.97
CA PHE A 285 -3.23 5.69 -1.52
C PHE A 285 -4.61 5.32 -2.10
N ALA A 286 -4.76 4.19 -2.81
CA ALA A 286 -6.03 3.74 -3.37
C ALA A 286 -7.10 3.43 -2.30
N ALA A 287 -6.78 2.63 -1.29
CA ALA A 287 -7.73 2.28 -0.23
C ALA A 287 -8.07 3.47 0.67
N ARG A 288 -7.09 4.37 0.91
CA ARG A 288 -7.34 5.66 1.57
C ARG A 288 -8.18 6.62 0.72
N GLN A 289 -8.09 6.58 -0.62
CA GLN A 289 -8.97 7.34 -1.51
C GLN A 289 -10.38 6.75 -1.54
N TYR A 290 -10.54 5.43 -1.62
CA TYR A 290 -11.86 4.77 -1.60
C TYR A 290 -12.60 5.02 -0.29
N SER A 291 -11.99 4.75 0.86
CA SER A 291 -12.59 5.01 2.18
C SER A 291 -12.92 6.49 2.42
N ARG A 292 -12.13 7.41 1.86
CA ARG A 292 -12.42 8.86 1.95
C ARG A 292 -13.46 9.32 0.96
N LYS A 293 -13.51 8.74 -0.24
CA LYS A 293 -14.55 9.00 -1.23
C LYS A 293 -15.90 8.45 -0.75
N GLU A 294 -15.91 7.30 -0.08
CA GLU A 294 -17.08 6.81 0.66
C GLU A 294 -17.49 7.77 1.76
N ALA A 295 -16.55 8.31 2.54
CA ALA A 295 -16.87 9.32 3.56
C ALA A 295 -17.43 10.62 2.95
N GLU A 296 -16.87 11.10 1.83
CA GLU A 296 -17.35 12.28 1.09
C GLU A 296 -18.72 12.03 0.45
N ILE A 297 -18.96 10.85 -0.12
CA ILE A 297 -20.27 10.41 -0.65
C ILE A 297 -21.29 10.28 0.48
N ILE A 298 -20.94 9.74 1.65
CA ILE A 298 -21.83 9.64 2.80
C ILE A 298 -22.18 11.04 3.35
N GLU A 299 -21.21 11.95 3.39
CA GLU A 299 -21.44 13.35 3.80
C GLU A 299 -22.31 14.10 2.78
N GLU A 300 -22.10 13.86 1.49
CA GLU A 300 -22.93 14.37 0.39
C GLU A 300 -24.35 13.81 0.41
N ILE A 301 -24.52 12.49 0.60
CA ILE A 301 -25.81 11.83 0.76
C ILE A 301 -26.53 12.39 2.00
N ASN A 302 -25.88 12.49 3.15
CA ASN A 302 -26.52 13.05 4.35
C ASN A 302 -26.86 14.54 4.18
N GLY A 303 -26.06 15.29 3.42
CA GLY A 303 -26.29 16.70 3.12
C GLY A 303 -27.39 16.95 2.08
N ASN A 304 -27.59 16.04 1.13
CA ASN A 304 -28.47 16.22 -0.02
C ASN A 304 -29.69 15.28 -0.03
N ALA A 305 -29.75 14.28 0.87
CA ALA A 305 -30.89 13.40 1.01
C ALA A 305 -32.18 14.21 1.23
N ASN A 306 -33.22 13.87 0.46
CA ASN A 306 -34.57 14.45 0.51
C ASN A 306 -34.67 15.94 0.12
N LYS A 307 -33.66 16.52 -0.54
CA LYS A 307 -33.75 17.91 -1.05
C LYS A 307 -34.28 18.02 -2.48
N GLU A 308 -34.18 16.95 -3.26
CA GLU A 308 -34.73 16.92 -4.62
C GLU A 308 -36.20 16.47 -4.59
N ILE A 309 -37.09 17.35 -5.03
CA ILE A 309 -38.48 17.00 -5.33
C ILE A 309 -38.42 16.28 -6.68
N LEU A 310 -38.43 14.95 -6.64
CA LEU A 310 -38.74 14.14 -7.80
C LEU A 310 -40.21 14.39 -8.14
N ASP A 311 -40.46 15.14 -9.20
CA ASP A 311 -41.77 15.22 -9.85
C ASP A 311 -41.74 14.24 -11.02
N PRO A 312 -42.13 12.96 -10.83
CA PRO A 312 -42.14 12.01 -11.91
C PRO A 312 -43.21 12.42 -12.91
N GLU A 313 -42.80 12.91 -14.08
CA GLU A 313 -43.71 12.97 -15.23
C GLU A 313 -44.16 11.53 -15.53
N LEU A 314 -45.46 11.28 -15.38
CA LEU A 314 -46.10 10.04 -15.80
C LEU A 314 -45.94 9.94 -17.33
N ILE A 315 -44.95 9.18 -17.77
CA ILE A 315 -44.86 8.75 -19.16
C ILE A 315 -46.00 7.73 -19.33
N GLU A 316 -47.04 8.11 -20.06
CA GLU A 316 -48.01 7.14 -20.59
C GLU A 316 -47.27 6.28 -21.63
N GLU A 317 -46.71 5.16 -21.19
CA GLU A 317 -46.13 4.18 -22.10
C GLU A 317 -47.27 3.54 -22.92
N GLU A 318 -47.37 3.90 -24.20
CA GLU A 318 -48.19 3.15 -25.15
C GLU A 318 -47.71 1.69 -25.17
N ARG A 319 -48.63 0.75 -24.93
CA ARG A 319 -48.33 -0.67 -24.91
C ARG A 319 -47.72 -1.10 -26.26
N PRO A 320 -46.62 -1.87 -26.27
CA PRO A 320 -46.05 -2.41 -27.50
C PRO A 320 -47.09 -3.26 -28.25
N SER A 321 -47.20 -3.06 -29.56
CA SER A 321 -48.27 -3.59 -30.41
C SER A 321 -48.34 -5.11 -30.55
N ASN A 322 -47.33 -5.84 -30.06
CA ASN A 322 -47.23 -7.29 -30.13
C ASN A 322 -47.60 -7.99 -28.81
N VAL A 323 -48.26 -7.28 -27.89
CA VAL A 323 -48.72 -7.81 -26.61
C VAL A 323 -50.24 -7.64 -26.50
N ASN A 324 -50.97 -8.74 -26.32
CA ASN A 324 -52.43 -8.73 -26.10
C ASN A 324 -52.78 -8.34 -24.65
N GLU A 325 -54.06 -8.09 -24.35
CA GLU A 325 -54.51 -7.52 -23.06
C GLU A 325 -54.13 -8.35 -21.81
N ASP A 326 -53.83 -9.63 -21.99
CA ASP A 326 -53.40 -10.56 -20.92
C ASP A 326 -51.87 -10.66 -20.77
N GLY A 327 -51.08 -9.93 -21.56
CA GLY A 327 -49.63 -9.83 -21.42
C GLY A 327 -48.82 -10.91 -22.14
N GLU A 328 -49.39 -11.64 -23.10
CA GLU A 328 -48.67 -12.63 -23.89
C GLU A 328 -48.06 -12.01 -25.16
N ILE A 329 -46.79 -12.34 -25.44
CA ILE A 329 -46.09 -11.90 -26.65
C ILE A 329 -46.55 -12.79 -27.81
N GLN A 330 -47.17 -12.21 -28.83
CA GLN A 330 -47.55 -12.98 -30.02
C GLN A 330 -46.35 -13.12 -30.97
N GLU A 331 -46.01 -14.36 -31.36
CA GLU A 331 -44.99 -14.64 -32.37
C GLU A 331 -45.42 -14.07 -33.72
N THR A 332 -44.67 -13.08 -34.22
CA THR A 332 -44.81 -12.60 -35.60
C THR A 332 -44.15 -13.57 -36.57
N VAL A 333 -44.89 -13.93 -37.63
CA VAL A 333 -44.38 -14.70 -38.76
C VAL A 333 -43.27 -13.91 -39.46
N PHE A 334 -42.09 -14.52 -39.56
CA PHE A 334 -40.93 -13.96 -40.25
C PHE A 334 -41.13 -14.08 -41.77
N ASP A 335 -41.17 -12.96 -42.50
CA ASP A 335 -41.23 -12.95 -43.96
C ASP A 335 -39.81 -12.72 -44.53
N GLU A 336 -39.40 -13.58 -45.45
CA GLU A 336 -38.00 -13.86 -45.80
C GLU A 336 -37.43 -12.93 -46.89
N THR A 337 -37.81 -11.65 -46.90
CA THR A 337 -37.40 -10.71 -47.96
C THR A 337 -36.98 -9.35 -47.41
N ASP A 338 -35.75 -9.23 -46.93
CA ASP A 338 -34.90 -8.03 -47.16
C ASP A 338 -33.54 -8.14 -46.44
N VAL A 339 -32.60 -8.92 -46.99
CA VAL A 339 -31.16 -8.61 -46.86
C VAL A 339 -30.43 -9.04 -48.14
N SER A 340 -30.70 -8.36 -49.25
CA SER A 340 -29.78 -8.37 -50.39
C SER A 340 -29.16 -6.99 -50.55
N THR A 341 -27.94 -6.83 -50.02
CA THR A 341 -26.80 -6.01 -50.49
C THR A 341 -26.07 -5.37 -49.30
N ALA A 342 -25.04 -6.07 -48.80
CA ALA A 342 -23.85 -5.43 -48.24
C ALA A 342 -22.71 -6.44 -48.39
N ASP A 343 -21.84 -6.17 -49.37
CA ASP A 343 -20.63 -6.94 -49.64
C ASP A 343 -19.75 -7.03 -48.39
N VAL A 344 -19.44 -8.25 -47.97
CA VAL A 344 -18.34 -8.54 -47.04
C VAL A 344 -17.39 -9.46 -47.79
N GLU A 345 -16.23 -8.94 -48.16
CA GLU A 345 -15.13 -9.72 -48.72
C GLU A 345 -14.70 -10.80 -47.72
N ASP A 346 -14.77 -12.05 -48.15
CA ASP A 346 -14.20 -13.22 -47.47
C ASP A 346 -12.66 -13.11 -47.44
N ALA A 347 -12.11 -12.82 -46.27
CA ALA A 347 -10.73 -13.16 -45.94
C ALA A 347 -10.75 -14.11 -44.74
N ASP A 348 -10.47 -15.38 -44.99
CA ASP A 348 -10.35 -16.45 -43.98
C ASP A 348 -9.21 -16.11 -43.01
N PRO A 349 -9.47 -15.93 -41.70
CA PRO A 349 -8.42 -15.63 -40.74
C PRO A 349 -7.60 -16.85 -40.31
N TYR A 350 -7.82 -18.05 -40.89
CA TYR A 350 -7.11 -19.28 -40.52
C TYR A 350 -6.66 -20.17 -41.70
N ALA A 351 -6.50 -19.61 -42.91
CA ALA A 351 -5.84 -20.28 -44.04
C ALA A 351 -4.35 -19.92 -44.17
#